data_AF-A0A9D8HD03-F1
#
_entry.id   AF-A0A9D8HD03-F1
#
_cell.length_a   1.000
_cell.length_b   1.000
_cell.length_c   1.000
_cell.angle_alpha   90.00
_cell.angle_beta   90.00
_cell.angle_gamma   90.00
#
_symmetry.space_group_name_H-M   'P 1'
#
loop_
_entity.id
_entity.type
_entity.pdbx_description
1 polymer ?
#
loop_
_entity_poly.entity_id
_entity_poly.type
_entity_poly.pdbx_seq_one_letter_code
_entity_poly.pdbx_strand_id
1 'polypeptide(L)'
;MKIKKVYLALLTVIAINISSIPIAHAEIPSVTVMSRNIYLGADVGRALELMPNLPAAAQYMWDQVKQTDFSNRAKILATEINQSSSDVIGLQEATIWYCKKYPWSKKVEVFNFTEQLLDALEGRYELVSKDGVKALNPGFSINPIPFLTKVNDEQTFAEVFGSSSAACGFETGDALLVKKSDNLEVIEVGNSEYEDSYSIVPTIMTIYRGYSWADIKVSGVPTRFVTTHLESLWDENKVPNSAKQAMQLVSDLSNTKMPVIVMGDFNADPRDPRSKDQPNPGKQPVQSQACQANANTCNA
;
A
#
# COMPACT_ATOMS: atom_id res chain seq x y z
N MET A 1 7.25 10.38 105.12
CA MET A 1 8.12 10.43 103.92
C MET A 1 7.63 9.38 102.91
N LYS A 2 6.85 9.77 101.90
CA LYS A 2 6.39 8.87 100.82
C LYS A 2 7.08 9.29 99.52
N ILE A 3 8.01 8.46 99.04
CA ILE A 3 8.73 8.65 97.78
C ILE A 3 7.83 8.14 96.65
N LYS A 4 7.36 9.04 95.77
CA LYS A 4 6.66 8.67 94.53
C LYS A 4 7.71 8.27 93.49
N LYS A 5 7.69 7.01 93.04
CA LYS A 5 8.42 6.54 91.85
C LYS A 5 7.71 7.08 90.60
N VAL A 6 8.43 7.85 89.79
CA VAL A 6 7.99 8.27 88.45
C VAL A 6 8.49 7.22 87.46
N TYR A 7 7.58 6.56 86.75
CA TYR A 7 7.91 5.69 85.62
C TYR A 7 7.98 6.55 84.36
N LEU A 8 9.15 6.63 83.74
CA LEU A 8 9.36 7.28 82.46
C LEU A 8 9.05 6.27 81.35
N ALA A 9 7.93 6.44 80.66
CA ALA A 9 7.59 5.63 79.48
C ALA A 9 8.36 6.18 78.28
N LEU A 10 9.26 5.37 77.70
CA LEU A 10 9.97 5.68 76.48
C LEU A 10 9.02 5.45 75.28
N LEU A 11 8.59 6.53 74.61
CA LEU A 11 7.87 6.44 73.35
C LEU A 11 8.90 6.33 72.20
N THR A 12 9.01 5.16 71.59
CA THR A 12 9.72 4.95 70.33
C THR A 12 8.83 5.40 69.17
N VAL A 13 9.17 6.54 68.56
CA VAL A 13 8.55 6.99 67.31
C VAL A 13 9.16 6.20 66.15
N ILE A 14 8.38 5.30 65.56
CA ILE A 14 8.73 4.62 64.31
C ILE A 14 8.46 5.61 63.18
N ALA A 15 9.52 6.16 62.57
CA ALA A 15 9.41 6.96 61.36
C ALA A 15 9.13 6.03 60.17
N ILE A 16 7.87 5.98 59.73
CA ILE A 16 7.49 5.30 58.49
C ILE A 16 7.95 6.20 57.34
N ASN A 17 9.06 5.83 56.69
CA ASN A 17 9.46 6.42 55.43
C ASN A 17 8.47 5.95 54.35
N ILE A 18 7.49 6.80 54.03
CA ILE A 18 6.63 6.63 52.87
C ILE A 18 7.47 7.05 51.65
N SER A 19 8.27 6.12 51.13
CA SER A 19 8.90 6.30 49.83
C SER A 19 7.80 6.36 48.77
N SER A 20 7.69 7.50 48.08
CA SER A 20 6.83 7.66 46.92
C SER A 20 7.17 6.58 45.90
N ILE A 21 6.30 5.57 45.74
CA ILE A 21 6.45 4.59 44.67
C ILE A 21 6.29 5.37 43.37
N PRO A 22 7.29 5.41 42.48
CA PRO A 22 7.12 6.05 41.18
C PRO A 22 5.99 5.29 40.47
N ILE A 23 4.94 6.02 40.08
CA ILE A 23 3.89 5.50 39.22
C ILE A 23 4.56 5.22 37.88
N ALA A 24 4.90 3.96 37.63
CA ALA A 24 5.33 3.50 36.31
C ALA A 24 4.17 3.76 35.35
N HIS A 25 4.31 4.80 34.52
CA HIS A 25 3.45 4.93 33.36
C HIS A 25 3.88 3.84 32.39
N ALA A 26 2.97 2.94 32.02
CA ALA A 26 3.22 2.03 30.92
C ALA A 26 3.58 2.87 29.69
N GLU A 27 4.75 2.63 29.12
CA GLU A 27 5.13 3.26 27.86
C GLU A 27 4.06 2.88 26.83
N ILE A 28 3.40 3.89 26.24
CA ILE A 28 2.42 3.64 25.19
C ILE A 28 3.19 3.07 24.01
N PRO A 29 2.88 1.84 23.54
CA PRO A 29 3.55 1.28 22.38
C PRO A 29 3.43 2.25 21.21
N SER A 30 4.57 2.59 20.62
CA SER A 30 4.63 3.41 19.41
C SER A 30 4.89 2.51 18.22
N VAL A 31 4.33 2.89 17.07
CA VAL A 31 4.57 2.23 15.80
C VAL A 31 4.88 3.30 14.76
N THR A 32 5.92 3.07 13.98
CA THR A 32 6.24 3.91 12.82
C THR A 32 5.71 3.23 11.58
N VAL A 33 4.99 3.96 10.74
CA VAL A 33 4.42 3.41 9.51
C VAL A 33 4.84 4.23 8.29
N MET A 34 4.86 3.58 7.12
CA MET A 34 5.11 4.23 5.84
C MET A 34 4.07 3.80 4.82
N SER A 35 3.60 4.74 4.01
CA SER A 35 2.95 4.42 2.73
C SER A 35 3.91 4.75 1.59
N ARG A 36 4.00 3.86 0.60
CA ARG A 36 4.88 4.06 -0.55
C ARG A 36 4.28 3.49 -1.83
N ASN A 37 3.84 4.38 -2.71
CA ASN A 37 3.65 4.04 -4.11
C ASN A 37 5.03 3.84 -4.75
N ILE A 38 5.35 2.60 -5.14
CA ILE A 38 6.67 2.26 -5.67
C ILE A 38 6.79 2.52 -7.18
N TYR A 39 5.69 2.93 -7.81
CA TYR A 39 5.53 3.20 -9.23
C TYR A 39 5.65 1.93 -10.09
N LEU A 40 4.63 1.66 -10.90
CA LEU A 40 4.50 0.52 -11.80
C LEU A 40 5.55 0.52 -12.92
N GLY A 41 6.22 1.65 -13.09
CA GLY A 41 7.36 1.85 -13.99
C GLY A 41 7.01 2.47 -15.34
N ALA A 42 5.74 2.80 -15.58
CA ALA A 42 5.30 3.44 -16.81
C ALA A 42 4.07 4.34 -16.59
N ASP A 43 3.94 5.38 -17.42
CA ASP A 43 2.77 6.26 -17.41
C ASP A 43 1.60 5.59 -18.16
N VAL A 44 0.64 5.04 -17.41
CA VAL A 44 -0.56 4.40 -17.97
C VAL A 44 -1.43 5.44 -18.70
N GLY A 45 -1.56 6.65 -18.18
CA GLY A 45 -2.38 7.70 -18.78
C GLY A 45 -1.92 8.03 -20.19
N ARG A 46 -0.61 8.21 -20.38
CA ARG A 46 -0.03 8.43 -21.71
C ARG A 46 -0.14 7.20 -22.63
N ALA A 47 -0.06 5.99 -22.09
CA ALA A 47 -0.29 4.77 -22.85
C ALA A 47 -1.74 4.69 -23.39
N LEU A 48 -2.73 5.13 -22.60
CA LEU A 48 -4.13 5.16 -23.01
C LEU A 48 -4.41 6.12 -24.17
N GLU A 49 -3.62 7.19 -24.31
CA GLU A 49 -3.73 8.12 -25.45
C GLU A 49 -3.32 7.49 -26.79
N LEU A 50 -2.64 6.34 -26.77
CA LEU A 50 -2.26 5.58 -27.97
C LEU A 50 -3.36 4.61 -28.44
N MET A 51 -4.47 4.52 -27.71
CA MET A 51 -5.59 3.66 -28.07
C MET A 51 -6.26 4.13 -29.38
N PRO A 52 -6.76 3.19 -30.22
CA PRO A 52 -6.86 1.74 -29.98
C PRO A 52 -5.61 0.93 -30.37
N ASN A 53 -4.45 1.56 -30.62
CA ASN A 53 -3.22 0.86 -31.01
C ASN A 53 -2.53 0.24 -29.77
N LEU A 54 -3.07 -0.90 -29.31
CA LEU A 54 -2.57 -1.64 -28.15
C LEU A 54 -1.08 -2.02 -28.25
N PRO A 55 -0.54 -2.45 -29.42
CA PRO A 55 0.90 -2.72 -29.53
C PRO A 55 1.77 -1.49 -29.29
N ALA A 56 1.35 -0.32 -29.79
CA ALA A 56 2.07 0.93 -29.54
C ALA A 56 2.00 1.34 -28.06
N ALA A 57 0.83 1.19 -27.42
CA ALA A 57 0.68 1.42 -25.98
C ALA A 57 1.58 0.47 -25.15
N ALA A 58 1.58 -0.82 -25.49
CA ALA A 58 2.42 -1.82 -24.83
C ALA A 58 3.92 -1.53 -25.03
N GLN A 59 4.35 -1.17 -26.24
CA GLN A 59 5.74 -0.80 -26.51
C GLN A 59 6.14 0.44 -25.72
N TYR A 60 5.31 1.48 -25.70
CA TYR A 60 5.57 2.68 -24.90
C TYR A 60 5.77 2.35 -23.42
N MET A 61 4.86 1.56 -22.83
CA MET A 61 5.00 1.17 -21.43
C MET A 61 6.24 0.30 -21.19
N TRP A 62 6.57 -0.60 -22.12
CA TRP A 62 7.77 -1.42 -22.03
C TRP A 62 9.06 -0.58 -22.07
N ASP A 63 9.11 0.41 -22.96
CA ASP A 63 10.26 1.31 -23.06
C ASP A 63 10.41 2.15 -21.78
N GLN A 64 9.29 2.56 -21.16
CA GLN A 64 9.30 3.29 -19.90
C GLN A 64 9.72 2.42 -18.70
N VAL A 65 9.24 1.17 -18.60
CA VAL A 65 9.65 0.30 -17.47
C VAL A 65 11.13 -0.04 -17.54
N LYS A 66 11.68 -0.20 -18.76
CA LYS A 66 13.12 -0.35 -18.98
C LYS A 66 13.91 0.90 -18.59
N GLN A 67 13.42 2.08 -18.95
CA GLN A 67 14.06 3.35 -18.58
C GLN A 67 13.98 3.64 -17.08
N THR A 68 12.91 3.23 -16.41
CA THR A 68 12.74 3.38 -14.96
C THR A 68 13.82 2.64 -14.18
N ASP A 69 14.33 1.52 -14.73
CA ASP A 69 15.37 0.69 -14.10
C ASP A 69 15.05 0.43 -12.62
N PHE A 70 13.98 -0.33 -12.40
CA PHE A 70 13.46 -0.54 -11.06
C PHE A 70 14.50 -1.16 -10.13
N SER A 71 15.44 -1.98 -10.64
CA SER A 71 16.51 -2.57 -9.82
C SER A 71 17.40 -1.50 -9.17
N ASN A 72 17.70 -0.40 -9.88
CA ASN A 72 18.43 0.73 -9.28
C ASN A 72 17.53 1.62 -8.42
N ARG A 73 16.27 1.81 -8.81
CA ARG A 73 15.27 2.52 -8.00
C ARG A 73 15.02 1.84 -6.65
N ALA A 74 14.98 0.50 -6.61
CA ALA A 74 14.76 -0.32 -5.43
C ALA A 74 15.82 -0.05 -4.35
N LYS A 75 17.09 0.16 -4.73
CA LYS A 75 18.18 0.51 -3.80
C LYS A 75 17.96 1.87 -3.13
N ILE A 76 17.43 2.84 -3.88
CA ILE A 76 17.10 4.18 -3.37
C ILE A 76 15.90 4.10 -2.43
N LEU A 77 14.85 3.37 -2.82
CA LEU A 77 13.68 3.12 -1.97
C LEU A 77 14.08 2.38 -0.68
N ALA A 78 14.92 1.36 -0.77
CA ALA A 78 15.44 0.63 0.39
C ALA A 78 16.24 1.55 1.33
N THR A 79 17.01 2.49 0.80
CA THR A 79 17.74 3.49 1.59
C THR A 79 16.78 4.35 2.41
N GLU A 80 15.73 4.89 1.77
CA GLU A 80 14.70 5.69 2.44
C GLU A 80 13.93 4.89 3.51
N ILE A 81 13.52 3.66 3.17
CA ILE A 81 12.86 2.75 4.11
C ILE A 81 13.77 2.48 5.32
N ASN A 82 15.05 2.19 5.09
CA ASN A 82 16.02 1.93 6.15
C ASN A 82 16.29 3.16 7.03
N GLN A 83 16.27 4.37 6.46
CA GLN A 83 16.41 5.62 7.20
C GLN A 83 15.21 5.91 8.10
N SER A 84 13.99 5.68 7.59
CA SER A 84 12.76 5.84 8.38
C SER A 84 12.61 4.78 9.47
N SER A 85 13.18 3.59 9.26
CA SER A 85 13.09 2.44 10.18
C SER A 85 11.64 2.03 10.49
N SER A 86 10.72 2.28 9.55
CA SER A 86 9.28 2.00 9.71
C SER A 86 9.02 0.55 10.11
N ASP A 87 8.04 0.31 10.98
CA ASP A 87 7.70 -1.03 11.47
C ASP A 87 6.80 -1.78 10.49
N VAL A 88 5.86 -1.06 9.87
CA VAL A 88 4.94 -1.58 8.83
C VAL A 88 4.91 -0.62 7.65
N ILE A 89 4.93 -1.17 6.43
CA ILE A 89 4.95 -0.41 5.19
C ILE A 89 3.80 -0.87 4.30
N GLY A 90 2.90 0.05 3.94
CA GLY A 90 1.95 -0.14 2.85
C GLY A 90 2.58 0.22 1.51
N LEU A 91 2.77 -0.76 0.64
CA LEU A 91 3.21 -0.56 -0.73
C LEU A 91 2.00 -0.46 -1.66
N GLN A 92 2.03 0.52 -2.56
CA GLN A 92 1.10 0.67 -3.68
C GLN A 92 1.85 0.48 -4.99
N GLU A 93 1.16 -0.05 -5.99
CA GLU A 93 1.76 -0.43 -7.29
C GLU A 93 2.86 -1.50 -7.16
N ALA A 94 2.64 -2.47 -6.27
CA ALA A 94 3.41 -3.71 -6.14
C ALA A 94 3.29 -4.54 -7.43
N THR A 95 4.08 -4.17 -8.43
CA THR A 95 3.88 -4.58 -9.82
C THR A 95 4.78 -5.75 -10.21
N ILE A 96 4.19 -6.72 -10.91
CA ILE A 96 4.91 -7.79 -11.57
C ILE A 96 4.66 -7.69 -13.07
N TRP A 97 5.74 -7.55 -13.84
CA TRP A 97 5.74 -7.57 -15.29
C TRP A 97 6.00 -8.98 -15.79
N TYR A 98 5.24 -9.38 -16.79
CA TYR A 98 5.31 -10.71 -17.35
C TYR A 98 5.29 -10.69 -18.87
N CYS A 99 5.98 -11.66 -19.47
CA CYS A 99 5.98 -11.84 -20.91
C CYS A 99 5.76 -13.29 -21.32
N LYS A 100 5.32 -13.47 -22.57
CA LYS A 100 5.16 -14.74 -23.26
C LYS A 100 5.74 -14.64 -24.67
N LYS A 101 6.58 -15.61 -25.05
CA LYS A 101 7.11 -15.71 -26.42
C LYS A 101 6.01 -16.01 -27.44
N TYR A 102 5.21 -17.04 -27.16
CA TYR A 102 4.11 -17.50 -28.01
C TYR A 102 2.81 -17.70 -27.21
N PRO A 103 1.63 -17.78 -27.85
CA PRO A 103 0.35 -18.02 -27.16
C PRO A 103 0.36 -19.24 -26.22
N TRP A 104 1.05 -20.30 -26.62
CA TRP A 104 1.19 -21.55 -25.87
C TRP A 104 2.39 -21.56 -24.90
N SER A 105 3.19 -20.50 -24.86
CA SER A 105 4.30 -20.38 -23.92
C SER A 105 3.80 -20.08 -22.51
N LYS A 106 4.53 -20.57 -21.50
CA LYS A 106 4.32 -20.17 -20.11
C LYS A 106 4.54 -18.67 -19.93
N LYS A 107 3.80 -18.08 -19.00
CA LYS A 107 4.01 -16.70 -18.51
C LYS A 107 5.33 -16.69 -17.72
N VAL A 108 6.24 -15.79 -18.06
CA VAL A 108 7.54 -15.62 -17.39
C VAL A 108 7.55 -14.27 -16.72
N GLU A 109 7.88 -14.22 -15.43
CA GLU A 109 8.13 -12.95 -14.73
C GLU A 109 9.43 -12.37 -15.25
N VAL A 110 9.38 -11.12 -15.73
CA VAL A 110 10.56 -10.38 -16.20
C VAL A 110 10.97 -9.32 -15.19
N PHE A 111 10.00 -8.72 -14.49
CA PHE A 111 10.26 -7.87 -13.33
C PHE A 111 9.27 -8.18 -12.24
N ASN A 112 9.75 -8.27 -11.00
CA ASN A 112 8.92 -8.33 -9.81
C ASN A 112 9.40 -7.24 -8.86
N PHE A 113 8.63 -6.16 -8.73
CA PHE A 113 9.09 -4.95 -8.03
C PHE A 113 9.14 -5.15 -6.52
N THR A 114 8.20 -5.90 -5.97
CA THR A 114 8.19 -6.24 -4.55
C THR A 114 9.39 -7.10 -4.18
N GLU A 115 9.68 -8.15 -4.94
CA GLU A 115 10.85 -9.01 -4.68
C GLU A 115 12.16 -8.23 -4.85
N GLN A 116 12.30 -7.42 -5.91
CA GLN A 116 13.50 -6.57 -6.08
C GLN A 116 13.69 -5.57 -4.93
N LEU A 117 12.61 -5.02 -4.38
CA LEU A 117 12.68 -4.15 -3.21
C LEU A 117 13.06 -4.94 -1.95
N LEU A 118 12.49 -6.13 -1.73
CA LEU A 118 12.82 -7.00 -0.61
C LEU A 118 14.29 -7.45 -0.64
N ASP A 119 14.82 -7.78 -1.82
CA ASP A 119 16.24 -8.07 -2.04
C ASP A 119 17.11 -6.87 -1.64
N ALA A 120 16.74 -5.67 -2.07
CA ALA A 120 17.43 -4.43 -1.71
C ALA A 120 17.31 -4.05 -0.23
N LEU A 121 16.30 -4.58 0.48
CA LEU A 121 16.12 -4.43 1.93
C LEU A 121 16.90 -5.46 2.75
N GLU A 122 17.64 -6.36 2.10
CA GLU A 122 18.60 -7.30 2.70
C GLU A 122 18.01 -8.09 3.88
N GLY A 123 16.75 -8.51 3.74
CA GLY A 123 16.05 -9.35 4.71
C GLY A 123 15.62 -8.65 6.00
N ARG A 124 15.78 -7.32 6.12
CA ARG A 124 15.29 -6.52 7.28
C ARG A 124 13.76 -6.42 7.33
N TYR A 125 13.12 -6.58 6.18
CA TYR A 125 11.68 -6.60 6.01
C TYR A 125 11.26 -7.87 5.29
N GLU A 126 9.99 -8.20 5.42
CA GLU A 126 9.36 -9.30 4.69
C GLU A 126 7.94 -8.94 4.29
N LEU A 127 7.45 -9.56 3.21
CA LEU A 127 6.04 -9.50 2.86
C LEU A 127 5.22 -10.17 3.97
N VAL A 128 4.25 -9.44 4.52
CA VAL A 128 3.38 -9.95 5.58
C VAL A 128 2.63 -11.17 5.07
N SER A 129 2.79 -12.28 5.78
CA SER A 129 2.10 -13.52 5.46
C SER A 129 1.78 -14.34 6.70
N LYS A 130 0.68 -15.08 6.67
CA LYS A 130 0.21 -15.95 7.75
C LYS A 130 -0.66 -17.07 7.17
N ASP A 131 -0.43 -18.30 7.61
CA ASP A 131 -1.25 -19.47 7.25
C ASP A 131 -1.49 -19.64 5.74
N GLY A 132 -0.46 -19.33 4.93
CA GLY A 132 -0.52 -19.44 3.47
C GLY A 132 -1.14 -18.23 2.76
N VAL A 133 -1.65 -17.24 3.49
CA VAL A 133 -2.16 -15.98 2.95
C VAL A 133 -1.06 -14.92 2.98
N LYS A 134 -0.92 -14.16 1.89
CA LYS A 134 -0.03 -13.00 1.79
C LYS A 134 -0.88 -11.73 1.75
N ALA A 135 -0.43 -10.67 2.43
CA ALA A 135 -0.97 -9.32 2.27
C ALA A 135 -0.44 -8.74 0.96
N LEU A 136 -0.95 -9.27 -0.15
CA LEU A 136 -0.65 -8.86 -1.52
C LEU A 136 -1.94 -9.04 -2.31
N ASN A 137 -2.65 -7.94 -2.55
CA ASN A 137 -3.90 -7.94 -3.30
C ASN A 137 -3.64 -7.50 -4.75
N PRO A 138 -3.68 -8.40 -5.74
CA PRO A 138 -3.58 -8.02 -7.14
C PRO A 138 -4.86 -7.30 -7.57
N GLY A 139 -4.79 -5.99 -7.79
CA GLY A 139 -5.95 -5.18 -8.18
C GLY A 139 -6.20 -5.23 -9.69
N PHE A 140 -5.21 -4.82 -10.49
CA PHE A 140 -5.37 -4.69 -11.94
C PHE A 140 -4.35 -5.51 -12.70
N SER A 141 -4.79 -6.16 -13.78
CA SER A 141 -3.89 -6.87 -14.66
C SER A 141 -4.19 -6.64 -16.14
N ILE A 142 -3.13 -6.52 -16.92
CA ILE A 142 -3.16 -6.64 -18.37
C ILE A 142 -2.43 -7.92 -18.71
N ASN A 143 -3.15 -8.89 -19.27
CA ASN A 143 -2.54 -10.14 -19.68
C ASN A 143 -1.63 -9.93 -20.90
N PRO A 144 -0.51 -10.69 -21.00
CA PRO A 144 0.26 -10.75 -22.23
C PRO A 144 -0.55 -11.45 -23.32
N ILE A 145 -1.16 -10.66 -24.21
CA ILE A 145 -2.01 -11.14 -25.31
C ILE A 145 -1.21 -11.09 -26.61
N PRO A 146 -1.01 -12.24 -27.28
CA PRO A 146 -0.31 -12.30 -28.57
C PRO A 146 -0.86 -11.28 -29.56
N PHE A 147 0.04 -10.64 -30.30
CA PHE A 147 -0.23 -9.54 -31.25
C PHE A 147 -0.73 -8.24 -30.62
N LEU A 148 -1.60 -8.25 -29.61
CA LEU A 148 -2.16 -7.04 -29.00
C LEU A 148 -1.19 -6.33 -28.06
N THR A 149 -0.39 -7.09 -27.29
CA THR A 149 0.60 -6.53 -26.36
C THR A 149 2.02 -6.91 -26.75
N LYS A 150 2.24 -7.13 -28.05
CA LYS A 150 3.55 -7.49 -28.60
C LYS A 150 4.50 -6.29 -28.50
N VAL A 151 5.66 -6.53 -27.90
CA VAL A 151 6.74 -5.55 -27.71
C VAL A 151 8.04 -6.11 -28.28
N ASN A 152 8.94 -5.21 -28.69
CA ASN A 152 10.27 -5.53 -29.21
C ASN A 152 11.32 -5.01 -28.24
N ASP A 153 12.25 -5.89 -27.86
CA ASP A 153 13.42 -5.60 -27.03
C ASP A 153 14.40 -6.75 -27.24
N GLU A 154 15.26 -6.61 -28.25
CA GLU A 154 16.22 -7.66 -28.61
C GLU A 154 17.19 -7.96 -27.47
N GLN A 155 17.63 -6.94 -26.74
CA GLN A 155 18.58 -7.11 -25.64
C GLN A 155 17.99 -7.98 -24.53
N THR A 156 16.77 -7.71 -24.08
CA THR A 156 16.13 -8.47 -23.00
C THR A 156 15.61 -9.82 -23.51
N PHE A 157 14.97 -9.86 -24.67
CA PHE A 157 14.25 -11.06 -25.10
C PHE A 157 15.13 -12.09 -25.81
N ALA A 158 16.30 -11.72 -26.35
CA ALA A 158 17.23 -12.71 -26.89
C ALA A 158 17.71 -13.65 -25.78
N GLU A 159 18.01 -13.10 -24.60
CA GLU A 159 18.44 -13.87 -23.43
C GLU A 159 17.29 -14.70 -22.83
N VAL A 160 16.14 -14.07 -22.58
CA VAL A 160 15.01 -14.73 -21.88
C VAL A 160 14.25 -15.71 -22.78
N PHE A 161 14.09 -15.36 -24.06
CA PHE A 161 13.20 -16.09 -24.98
C PHE A 161 13.89 -16.58 -26.25
N GLY A 162 15.12 -16.16 -26.58
CA GLY A 162 15.71 -16.40 -27.90
C GLY A 162 14.85 -15.81 -29.02
N SER A 163 14.42 -14.56 -28.86
CA SER A 163 13.55 -13.80 -29.77
C SER A 163 13.84 -12.31 -29.63
N SER A 164 13.56 -11.50 -30.65
CA SER A 164 13.61 -10.04 -30.52
C SER A 164 12.31 -9.42 -29.96
N SER A 165 11.27 -10.24 -29.78
CA SER A 165 9.95 -9.79 -29.34
C SER A 165 9.20 -10.83 -28.50
N ALA A 166 8.29 -10.34 -27.66
CA ALA A 166 7.38 -11.12 -26.83
C ALA A 166 6.06 -10.34 -26.63
N ALA A 167 4.99 -11.01 -26.25
CA ALA A 167 3.80 -10.34 -25.72
C ALA A 167 3.98 -10.11 -24.23
N CYS A 168 3.82 -8.87 -23.76
CA CYS A 168 4.04 -8.52 -22.36
C CYS A 168 2.80 -7.91 -21.72
N GLY A 169 2.76 -7.92 -20.41
CA GLY A 169 1.68 -7.40 -19.59
C GLY A 169 2.14 -7.29 -18.15
N PHE A 170 1.25 -6.88 -17.26
CA PHE A 170 1.57 -6.71 -15.85
C PHE A 170 0.38 -7.04 -14.97
N GLU A 171 0.68 -7.31 -13.71
CA GLU A 171 -0.27 -7.33 -12.60
C GLU A 171 0.23 -6.33 -11.57
N THR A 172 -0.65 -5.50 -11.04
CA THR A 172 -0.31 -4.47 -10.07
C THR A 172 -1.34 -4.43 -8.96
N GLY A 173 -0.88 -4.14 -7.76
CA GLY A 173 -1.69 -4.23 -6.55
C GLY A 173 -1.01 -3.58 -5.37
N ASP A 174 -1.52 -3.92 -4.18
CA ASP A 174 -1.06 -3.36 -2.92
C ASP A 174 -0.50 -4.45 -2.03
N ALA A 175 0.52 -4.14 -1.22
CA ALA A 175 1.18 -5.11 -0.37
C ALA A 175 1.56 -4.53 0.99
N LEU A 176 1.55 -5.34 2.05
CA LEU A 176 2.11 -4.95 3.34
C LEU A 176 3.48 -5.60 3.55
N LEU A 177 4.49 -4.79 3.85
CA LEU A 177 5.75 -5.27 4.40
C LEU A 177 5.79 -5.02 5.91
N VAL A 178 6.41 -5.94 6.64
CA VAL A 178 6.68 -5.80 8.07
C VAL A 178 8.17 -5.92 8.32
N LYS A 179 8.68 -5.10 9.24
CA LYS A 179 10.04 -5.17 9.72
C LYS A 179 10.23 -6.41 10.57
N LYS A 180 11.35 -7.12 10.41
CA LYS A 180 11.69 -8.22 11.31
C LYS A 180 12.09 -7.66 12.67
N SER A 181 11.25 -7.88 13.67
CA SER A 181 11.44 -7.43 15.04
C SER A 181 10.67 -8.32 16.02
N ASP A 182 11.23 -8.58 17.19
CA ASP A 182 10.59 -9.36 18.26
C ASP A 182 9.34 -8.66 18.84
N ASN A 183 9.19 -7.36 18.59
CA ASN A 183 8.04 -6.57 19.04
C ASN A 183 6.85 -6.61 18.07
N LEU A 184 6.99 -7.28 16.92
CA LEU A 184 5.97 -7.37 15.88
C LEU A 184 5.58 -8.82 15.66
N GLU A 185 4.29 -9.15 15.86
CA GLU A 185 3.76 -10.50 15.67
C GLU A 185 2.56 -10.45 14.73
N VAL A 186 2.68 -11.07 13.55
CA VAL A 186 1.57 -11.21 12.61
C VAL A 186 0.56 -12.24 13.15
N ILE A 187 -0.66 -11.79 13.40
CA ILE A 187 -1.78 -12.59 13.92
C ILE A 187 -2.59 -13.16 12.76
N GLU A 188 -3.05 -12.28 11.87
CA GLU A 188 -3.99 -12.59 10.80
C GLU A 188 -3.69 -11.72 9.58
N VAL A 189 -3.99 -12.22 8.39
CA VAL A 189 -3.70 -11.56 7.11
C VAL A 189 -4.84 -11.80 6.16
N GLY A 190 -5.21 -10.79 5.38
CA GLY A 190 -6.24 -10.90 4.36
C GLY A 190 -6.14 -9.85 3.26
N ASN A 191 -6.97 -10.04 2.25
CA ASN A 191 -7.16 -9.12 1.14
C ASN A 191 -8.67 -8.96 0.89
N SER A 192 -9.08 -7.84 0.32
CA SER A 192 -10.49 -7.56 0.02
C SER A 192 -10.60 -6.69 -1.23
N GLU A 193 -11.66 -6.87 -2.01
CA GLU A 193 -11.91 -6.14 -3.25
C GLU A 193 -13.04 -5.13 -3.05
N TYR A 194 -12.95 -4.01 -3.75
CA TYR A 194 -14.05 -3.05 -3.80
C TYR A 194 -15.09 -3.44 -4.85
N GLU A 195 -16.36 -3.10 -4.59
CA GLU A 195 -17.46 -3.35 -5.51
C GLU A 195 -17.39 -2.47 -6.76
N ASP A 196 -17.04 -1.19 -6.60
CA ASP A 196 -16.89 -0.24 -7.70
C ASP A 196 -15.56 -0.45 -8.43
N SER A 197 -15.66 -0.62 -9.75
CA SER A 197 -14.55 -0.75 -10.70
C SER A 197 -14.62 0.32 -11.78
N TYR A 198 -13.50 0.55 -12.49
CA TYR A 198 -13.45 1.51 -13.60
C TYR A 198 -13.18 0.79 -14.92
N SER A 199 -13.98 1.03 -15.95
CA SER A 199 -13.81 0.41 -17.28
C SER A 199 -13.22 1.40 -18.26
N ILE A 200 -11.95 1.21 -18.63
CA ILE A 200 -11.26 2.08 -19.60
C ILE A 200 -11.75 1.80 -21.02
N VAL A 201 -11.84 0.51 -21.38
CA VAL A 201 -12.51 0.06 -22.59
C VAL A 201 -13.64 -0.84 -22.13
N PRO A 202 -14.91 -0.44 -22.31
CA PRO A 202 -16.06 -1.22 -21.85
C PRO A 202 -15.89 -2.69 -22.25
N THR A 203 -16.02 -3.60 -21.28
CA THR A 203 -15.89 -5.08 -21.42
C THR A 203 -14.51 -5.67 -21.73
N ILE A 204 -13.48 -4.86 -21.99
CA ILE A 204 -12.15 -5.34 -22.41
C ILE A 204 -11.08 -5.02 -21.36
N MET A 205 -11.17 -3.86 -20.69
CA MET A 205 -10.18 -3.42 -19.72
C MET A 205 -10.86 -2.76 -18.53
N THR A 206 -11.10 -3.55 -17.49
CA THR A 206 -11.69 -3.13 -16.22
C THR A 206 -10.61 -3.14 -15.14
N ILE A 207 -10.46 -2.01 -14.47
CA ILE A 207 -9.60 -1.82 -13.30
C ILE A 207 -10.40 -2.22 -12.07
N TYR A 208 -9.94 -3.26 -11.39
CA TYR A 208 -10.38 -3.60 -10.05
C TYR A 208 -9.38 -3.03 -9.05
N ARG A 209 -9.90 -2.65 -7.88
CA ARG A 209 -9.13 -2.13 -6.75
C ARG A 209 -9.55 -2.86 -5.50
N GLY A 210 -8.73 -2.78 -4.47
CA GLY A 210 -9.01 -3.39 -3.18
C GLY A 210 -8.02 -2.91 -2.14
N TYR A 211 -7.89 -3.69 -1.08
CA TYR A 211 -6.91 -3.44 -0.04
C TYR A 211 -6.35 -4.75 0.51
N SER A 212 -5.15 -4.67 1.05
CA SER A 212 -4.55 -5.72 1.88
C SER A 212 -4.56 -5.27 3.32
N TRP A 213 -4.76 -6.23 4.24
CA TRP A 213 -4.75 -5.94 5.66
C TRP A 213 -4.03 -7.05 6.45
N ALA A 214 -3.51 -6.66 7.61
CA ALA A 214 -2.96 -7.59 8.57
C ALA A 214 -3.19 -7.09 10.00
N ASP A 215 -3.52 -8.03 10.88
CA ASP A 215 -3.54 -7.78 12.32
C ASP A 215 -2.16 -8.13 12.86
N ILE A 216 -1.46 -7.14 13.41
CA ILE A 216 -0.10 -7.27 13.92
C ILE A 216 -0.09 -6.79 15.37
N LYS A 217 0.44 -7.59 16.30
CA LYS A 217 0.71 -7.09 17.65
C LYS A 217 1.93 -6.20 17.61
N VAL A 218 1.78 -4.96 18.08
CA VAL A 218 2.89 -4.04 18.35
C VAL A 218 3.12 -4.02 19.85
N SER A 219 4.22 -4.61 20.31
CA SER A 219 4.56 -4.76 21.74
C SER A 219 3.38 -5.33 22.56
N GLY A 220 2.70 -6.34 22.00
CA GLY A 220 1.56 -7.02 22.62
C GLY A 220 0.19 -6.39 22.36
N VAL A 221 0.10 -5.21 21.75
CA VAL A 221 -1.18 -4.56 21.40
C VAL A 221 -1.58 -4.93 19.97
N PRO A 222 -2.67 -5.71 19.76
CA PRO A 222 -3.14 -6.02 18.41
C PRO A 222 -3.60 -4.73 17.71
N THR A 223 -3.10 -4.51 16.50
CA THR A 223 -3.44 -3.35 15.66
C THR A 223 -3.65 -3.84 14.23
N ARG A 224 -4.71 -3.37 13.57
CA ARG A 224 -4.99 -3.66 12.17
C ARG A 224 -4.29 -2.64 11.27
N PHE A 225 -3.45 -3.12 10.37
CA PHE A 225 -2.82 -2.31 9.34
C PHE A 225 -3.50 -2.59 8.01
N VAL A 226 -3.80 -1.53 7.26
CA VAL A 226 -4.44 -1.62 5.94
C VAL A 226 -3.64 -0.80 4.95
N THR A 227 -3.44 -1.33 3.74
CA THR A 227 -2.89 -0.61 2.59
C THR A 227 -3.85 -0.67 1.42
N THR A 228 -4.05 0.44 0.72
CA THR A 228 -4.91 0.52 -0.46
C THR A 228 -4.38 1.51 -1.49
N HIS A 229 -4.74 1.29 -2.75
CA HIS A 229 -4.58 2.23 -3.84
C HIS A 229 -5.95 2.45 -4.51
N LEU A 230 -6.58 3.59 -4.24
CA LEU A 230 -7.91 3.91 -4.76
C LEU A 230 -7.86 4.32 -6.23
N GLU A 231 -8.99 4.26 -6.92
CA GLU A 231 -9.06 4.56 -8.35
C GLU A 231 -8.74 6.03 -8.68
N SER A 232 -7.83 6.27 -9.62
CA SER A 232 -7.43 7.62 -10.05
C SER A 232 -8.29 8.17 -11.19
N LEU A 233 -8.85 7.29 -12.03
CA LEU A 233 -9.72 7.69 -13.13
C LEU A 233 -11.13 8.01 -12.63
N TRP A 234 -11.70 9.08 -13.19
CA TRP A 234 -13.01 9.57 -12.81
C TRP A 234 -13.77 10.08 -14.04
N ASP A 235 -15.10 10.03 -13.95
CA ASP A 235 -16.01 10.51 -14.98
C ASP A 235 -16.61 11.86 -14.58
N GLU A 236 -16.73 12.77 -15.56
CA GLU A 236 -17.43 14.03 -15.33
C GLU A 236 -18.89 13.79 -14.89
N ASN A 237 -19.35 14.58 -13.92
CA ASN A 237 -20.71 14.53 -13.40
C ASN A 237 -21.14 13.19 -12.79
N LYS A 238 -20.18 12.44 -12.23
CA LYS A 238 -20.43 11.28 -11.37
C LYS A 238 -19.73 11.45 -10.02
N VAL A 239 -20.11 10.61 -9.05
CA VAL A 239 -19.32 10.41 -7.84
C VAL A 239 -18.04 9.65 -8.23
N PRO A 240 -16.84 10.15 -7.90
CA PRO A 240 -15.59 9.46 -8.19
C PRO A 240 -15.57 8.05 -7.61
N ASN A 241 -14.99 7.09 -8.34
CA ASN A 241 -14.90 5.73 -7.85
C ASN A 241 -14.03 5.63 -6.58
N SER A 242 -12.97 6.44 -6.45
CA SER A 242 -12.18 6.54 -5.22
C SER A 242 -13.03 6.87 -4.00
N ALA A 243 -13.95 7.83 -4.10
CA ALA A 243 -14.84 8.21 -2.99
C ALA A 243 -15.77 7.05 -2.59
N LYS A 244 -16.30 6.28 -3.56
CA LYS A 244 -17.13 5.10 -3.25
C LYS A 244 -16.32 3.98 -2.61
N GLN A 245 -15.12 3.72 -3.12
CA GLN A 245 -14.19 2.73 -2.59
C GLN A 245 -13.77 3.08 -1.15
N ALA A 246 -13.49 4.35 -0.86
CA ALA A 246 -13.21 4.83 0.48
C ALA A 246 -14.40 4.65 1.44
N MET A 247 -15.62 4.96 0.99
CA MET A 247 -16.83 4.71 1.77
C MET A 247 -17.03 3.23 2.08
N GLN A 248 -16.75 2.34 1.11
CA GLN A 248 -16.76 0.90 1.34
C GLN A 248 -15.69 0.52 2.37
N LEU A 249 -14.45 1.00 2.25
CA LEU A 249 -13.38 0.73 3.20
C LEU A 249 -13.76 1.12 4.64
N VAL A 250 -14.38 2.29 4.83
CA VAL A 250 -14.88 2.75 6.13
C VAL A 250 -15.97 1.81 6.66
N SER A 251 -16.88 1.36 5.79
CA SER A 251 -17.93 0.39 6.14
C SER A 251 -17.33 -0.95 6.55
N ASP A 252 -16.39 -1.49 5.77
CA ASP A 252 -15.74 -2.78 5.99
C ASP A 252 -14.97 -2.81 7.32
N LEU A 253 -14.38 -1.68 7.71
CA LEU A 253 -13.60 -1.54 8.95
C LEU A 253 -14.45 -1.10 10.17
N SER A 254 -15.73 -0.78 10.00
CA SER A 254 -16.59 -0.19 11.05
C SER A 254 -16.76 -1.08 12.29
N ASN A 255 -16.62 -2.40 12.12
CA ASN A 255 -16.77 -3.38 13.20
C ASN A 255 -15.44 -3.73 13.89
N THR A 256 -14.30 -3.24 13.40
CA THR A 256 -12.99 -3.50 14.02
C THR A 256 -12.91 -2.85 15.41
N LYS A 257 -12.54 -3.64 16.42
CA LYS A 257 -12.49 -3.20 17.84
C LYS A 257 -11.10 -2.90 18.36
N MET A 258 -10.07 -3.17 17.54
CA MET A 258 -8.68 -2.83 17.80
C MET A 258 -8.30 -1.52 17.09
N PRO A 259 -7.19 -0.86 17.46
CA PRO A 259 -6.66 0.25 16.68
C PRO A 259 -6.49 -0.12 15.21
N VAL A 260 -6.84 0.80 14.32
CA VAL A 260 -6.73 0.63 12.87
C VAL A 260 -5.86 1.74 12.30
N ILE A 261 -4.88 1.36 11.48
CA ILE A 261 -4.06 2.28 10.72
C ILE A 261 -4.28 1.99 9.23
N VAL A 262 -4.87 2.95 8.53
CA VAL A 262 -5.06 2.89 7.08
C VAL A 262 -3.97 3.73 6.42
N MET A 263 -3.25 3.12 5.51
CA MET A 263 -2.20 3.71 4.68
C MET A 263 -2.58 3.51 3.22
N GLY A 264 -2.11 4.36 2.33
CA GLY A 264 -2.44 4.20 0.93
C GLY A 264 -2.06 5.34 0.04
N ASP A 265 -2.22 5.08 -1.25
CA ASP A 265 -2.37 6.10 -2.27
C ASP A 265 -3.87 6.27 -2.54
N PHE A 266 -4.47 7.29 -1.91
CA PHE A 266 -5.92 7.49 -2.00
C PHE A 266 -6.34 8.16 -3.32
N ASN A 267 -5.40 8.56 -4.18
CA ASN A 267 -5.67 9.32 -5.41
C ASN A 267 -6.67 10.47 -5.19
N ALA A 268 -6.50 11.18 -4.08
CA ALA A 268 -7.40 12.22 -3.65
C ALA A 268 -6.63 13.43 -3.13
N ASP A 269 -7.18 14.61 -3.40
CA ASP A 269 -6.79 15.86 -2.79
C ASP A 269 -7.87 16.28 -1.77
N PRO A 270 -7.53 16.82 -0.60
CA PRO A 270 -8.51 17.28 0.39
C PRO A 270 -9.49 18.35 -0.13
N ARG A 271 -9.21 18.94 -1.30
CA ARG A 271 -10.07 19.93 -1.98
C ARG A 271 -11.01 19.29 -3.01
N ASP A 272 -10.95 17.97 -3.19
CA ASP A 272 -11.79 17.28 -4.15
C ASP A 272 -13.25 17.17 -3.67
N PRO A 273 -14.23 17.24 -4.59
CA PRO A 273 -14.05 17.60 -6.00
C PRO A 273 -13.73 19.10 -6.12
N ARG A 274 -12.70 19.42 -6.91
CA ARG A 274 -12.20 20.79 -7.13
C ARG A 274 -13.30 21.69 -7.65
N SER A 275 -13.40 22.89 -7.09
CA SER A 275 -14.29 23.91 -7.66
C SER A 275 -13.86 24.31 -9.09
N LYS A 276 -14.82 24.60 -9.97
CA LYS A 276 -14.57 24.80 -11.42
C LYS A 276 -13.54 25.89 -11.74
N ASP A 277 -13.50 26.95 -10.93
CA ASP A 277 -12.65 28.12 -11.18
C ASP A 277 -11.27 28.02 -10.48
N GLN A 278 -10.93 26.85 -9.96
CA GLN A 278 -9.71 26.64 -9.20
C GLN A 278 -8.64 25.92 -10.02
N PRO A 279 -7.34 26.22 -9.83
CA PRO A 279 -6.26 25.52 -10.53
C PRO A 279 -6.28 24.01 -10.26
N ASN A 280 -6.37 23.21 -11.33
CA ASN A 280 -6.41 21.75 -11.23
C ASN A 280 -5.32 21.07 -12.08
N PRO A 281 -4.03 21.29 -11.76
CA PRO A 281 -2.93 20.71 -12.54
C PRO A 281 -2.88 19.18 -12.47
N GLY A 282 -3.36 18.59 -11.37
CA GLY A 282 -3.46 17.14 -11.19
C GLY A 282 -4.66 16.50 -11.90
N LYS A 283 -5.50 17.29 -12.58
CA LYS A 283 -6.73 16.81 -13.24
C LYS A 283 -7.62 15.96 -12.32
N GLN A 284 -7.67 16.33 -11.04
CA GLN A 284 -8.49 15.69 -10.02
C GLN A 284 -9.99 15.90 -10.30
N PRO A 285 -10.89 15.13 -9.67
CA PRO A 285 -12.34 15.31 -9.82
C PRO A 285 -12.79 16.76 -9.69
N VAL A 286 -13.65 17.21 -10.60
CA VAL A 286 -14.18 18.59 -10.62
C VAL A 286 -15.65 18.61 -10.19
N GLN A 287 -16.04 19.63 -9.43
CA GLN A 287 -17.39 19.79 -8.92
C GLN A 287 -18.43 19.73 -10.05
N SER A 288 -19.54 19.05 -9.78
CA SER A 288 -20.59 18.76 -10.74
C SER A 288 -21.95 18.70 -10.05
N GLN A 289 -23.04 18.49 -10.80
CA GLN A 289 -24.37 18.36 -10.20
C GLN A 289 -24.45 17.12 -9.29
N ALA A 290 -23.89 16.00 -9.75
CA ALA A 290 -23.87 14.75 -9.00
C ALA A 290 -22.92 14.79 -7.79
N CYS A 291 -21.93 15.69 -7.79
CA CYS A 291 -20.87 15.69 -6.80
C CYS A 291 -20.37 17.11 -6.51
N GLN A 292 -20.87 17.70 -5.43
CA GLN A 292 -20.60 19.09 -5.04
C GLN A 292 -19.26 19.20 -4.29
N ALA A 293 -18.60 20.35 -4.40
CA ALA A 293 -17.43 20.64 -3.58
C ALA A 293 -17.77 20.58 -2.08
N ASN A 294 -16.85 20.04 -1.27
CA ASN A 294 -17.00 19.80 0.17
C ASN A 294 -18.09 18.78 0.56
N ALA A 295 -18.65 18.01 -0.37
CA ALA A 295 -19.52 16.90 -0.02
C ALA A 295 -18.67 15.72 0.45
N ASN A 296 -18.88 15.25 1.69
CA ASN A 296 -18.09 14.14 2.28
C ASN A 296 -18.23 12.82 1.53
N THR A 297 -19.27 12.66 0.71
CA THR A 297 -19.52 11.45 -0.11
C THR A 297 -18.79 11.48 -1.46
N CYS A 298 -18.03 12.55 -1.72
CA CYS A 298 -17.46 12.90 -3.01
C CYS A 298 -15.95 13.01 -3.02
N ASN A 299 -15.35 12.88 -1.84
CA ASN A 299 -13.91 12.80 -1.63
C ASN A 299 -13.62 11.45 -0.95
N ALA A 300 -12.43 10.92 -1.19
CA ALA A 300 -11.96 9.67 -0.60
C ALA A 300 -11.37 9.91 0.80
#